data_AF-A0A3M0SX30-F1
#
_entry.id   AF-A0A3M0SX30-F1
#
_cell.length_a   1.000
_cell.length_b   1.000
_cell.length_c   1.000
_cell.angle_alpha   90.00
_cell.angle_beta   90.00
_cell.angle_gamma   90.00
#
_symmetry.space_group_name_H-M   'P 1'
#
loop_
_entity.id
_entity.type
_entity.pdbx_description
1 polymer ?
#
loop_
_entity_poly.entity_id
_entity_poly.type
_entity_poly.pdbx_seq_one_letter_code
_entity_poly.pdbx_strand_id
1 'polypeptide(L)'
;MAAFLIILLIAIGGLKGFKSVITLAITGIVVIKVLIPLILQGFNPMIVSIAVCIFVTIVNLLIISGKNEKTLAAIIGTSGGVLIAGAIAFFSNSMMMLNGLTDDQLQSIIYTSQNANFNFSGLLFAGIIMGALGAVMDVSMSIASSIMEIKEVKPDMTMKELVKSGMNVGKDIMGTMANTLILAYVGGAMYIMIMISSYSYSTSISTALDQDIIASEVLKALAGSIGLIFAVPITAVITAFLIKLNKGKEK
;
A
#
# COMPACT_ATOMS: atom_id res chain seq x y z
N MET A 1 -7.50 -18.79 -15.78
CA MET A 1 -7.08 -18.31 -14.44
C MET A 1 -7.95 -17.16 -13.94
N ALA A 2 -7.99 -16.00 -14.61
CA ALA A 2 -8.76 -14.83 -14.13
C ALA A 2 -10.27 -15.09 -13.97
N ALA A 3 -10.92 -15.70 -14.97
CA ALA A 3 -12.34 -16.06 -14.88
C ALA A 3 -12.62 -17.03 -13.71
N PHE A 4 -11.71 -17.96 -13.45
CA PHE A 4 -11.83 -18.91 -12.33
C PHE A 4 -11.74 -18.20 -10.97
N LEU A 5 -10.82 -17.23 -10.81
CA LEU A 5 -10.74 -16.38 -9.63
C LEU A 5 -12.02 -15.58 -9.42
N ILE A 6 -12.58 -14.99 -10.48
CA ILE A 6 -13.82 -14.20 -10.41
C ILE A 6 -14.99 -15.08 -9.96
N ILE A 7 -15.13 -16.28 -10.55
CA ILE A 7 -16.17 -17.23 -10.18
C ILE A 7 -16.04 -17.62 -8.71
N LEU A 8 -14.84 -17.94 -8.23
CA LEU A 8 -14.61 -18.28 -6.82
C LEU A 8 -14.92 -17.13 -5.87
N LEU A 9 -14.49 -15.90 -6.21
CA LEU A 9 -14.78 -14.72 -5.39
C LEU A 9 -16.28 -14.47 -5.27
N ILE A 10 -17.03 -14.61 -6.36
CA ILE A 10 -18.48 -14.40 -6.34
C ILE A 10 -19.19 -15.56 -5.63
N ALA A 11 -18.76 -16.81 -5.87
CA ALA A 11 -19.35 -17.99 -5.25
C ALA A 11 -19.17 -17.98 -3.72
N ILE A 12 -18.00 -17.60 -3.22
CA ILE A 12 -17.69 -17.61 -1.78
C ILE A 12 -18.05 -16.27 -1.11
N GLY A 13 -17.73 -15.14 -1.75
CA GLY A 13 -17.91 -13.80 -1.19
C GLY A 13 -19.27 -13.16 -1.49
N GLY A 14 -20.11 -13.78 -2.31
CA GLY A 14 -21.42 -13.27 -2.71
C GLY A 14 -21.35 -11.85 -3.28
N LEU A 15 -22.24 -10.96 -2.80
CA LEU A 15 -22.28 -9.55 -3.22
C LEU A 15 -20.99 -8.78 -2.88
N LYS A 16 -20.34 -9.08 -1.75
CA LYS A 16 -19.06 -8.46 -1.38
C LYS A 16 -17.94 -8.93 -2.32
N GLY A 17 -17.93 -10.21 -2.68
CA GLY A 17 -17.01 -10.77 -3.67
C GLY A 17 -17.14 -10.10 -5.04
N PHE A 18 -18.37 -9.89 -5.50
CA PHE A 18 -18.63 -9.15 -6.75
C PHE A 18 -18.09 -7.71 -6.70
N LYS A 19 -18.32 -6.98 -5.59
CA LYS A 19 -17.77 -5.65 -5.39
C LYS A 19 -16.24 -5.65 -5.41
N SER A 20 -15.59 -6.63 -4.79
CA SER A 20 -14.13 -6.78 -4.80
C SER A 20 -13.57 -7.03 -6.19
N VAL A 21 -14.28 -7.76 -7.05
CA VAL A 21 -13.89 -7.95 -8.46
C VAL A 21 -13.93 -6.61 -9.21
N ILE A 22 -14.97 -5.80 -8.99
CA ILE A 22 -15.10 -4.48 -9.62
C ILE A 22 -13.96 -3.56 -9.18
N THR A 23 -13.66 -3.48 -7.88
CA THR A 23 -12.59 -2.61 -7.38
C THR A 23 -11.20 -3.05 -7.85
N LEU A 24 -10.95 -4.35 -7.94
CA LEU A 24 -9.73 -4.88 -8.52
C LEU A 24 -9.60 -4.51 -10.00
N ALA A 25 -10.69 -4.64 -10.78
CA ALA A 25 -10.71 -4.25 -12.19
C ALA A 25 -10.47 -2.75 -12.36
N ILE A 26 -11.11 -1.90 -11.55
CA ILE A 26 -10.90 -0.45 -11.55
C ILE A 26 -9.43 -0.14 -11.25
N THR A 27 -8.85 -0.76 -10.22
CA THR A 27 -7.44 -0.56 -9.85
C THR A 27 -6.52 -0.91 -11.02
N GLY A 28 -6.73 -2.07 -11.66
CA GLY A 28 -5.95 -2.47 -12.84
C GLY A 28 -6.10 -1.51 -14.02
N ILE A 29 -7.32 -1.06 -14.32
CA ILE A 29 -7.60 -0.10 -15.39
C ILE A 29 -6.92 1.23 -15.11
N VAL A 30 -7.03 1.77 -13.89
CA VAL A 30 -6.40 3.03 -13.51
C VAL A 30 -4.88 2.92 -13.62
N VAL A 31 -4.27 1.81 -13.21
CA VAL A 31 -2.83 1.61 -13.37
C VAL A 31 -2.42 1.61 -14.86
N ILE A 32 -3.11 0.82 -15.69
CA ILE A 32 -2.73 0.64 -17.11
C ILE A 32 -3.07 1.86 -17.97
N LYS A 33 -4.20 2.54 -17.71
CA LYS A 33 -4.72 3.63 -18.55
C LYS A 33 -4.44 5.03 -18.00
N VAL A 34 -4.10 5.17 -16.72
CA VAL A 34 -3.85 6.48 -16.10
C VAL A 34 -2.41 6.57 -15.59
N LEU A 35 -1.99 5.69 -14.67
CA LEU A 35 -0.67 5.77 -14.05
C LEU A 35 0.47 5.62 -15.07
N ILE A 36 0.48 4.52 -15.83
CA ILE A 36 1.55 4.24 -16.80
C ILE A 36 1.61 5.30 -17.91
N PRO A 37 0.50 5.68 -18.58
CA PRO A 37 0.54 6.66 -19.65
C PRO A 37 0.97 8.05 -19.19
N LEU A 38 0.54 8.50 -18.00
CA LEU A 38 0.97 9.80 -17.46
C LEU A 38 2.48 9.81 -17.17
N ILE A 39 3.02 8.71 -16.63
CA ILE A 39 4.47 8.60 -16.42
C ILE A 39 5.22 8.62 -17.76
N LEU A 40 4.72 7.91 -18.79
CA LEU A 40 5.30 7.92 -20.13
C LEU A 40 5.25 9.29 -20.82
N GLN A 41 4.24 10.12 -20.49
CA GLN A 41 4.13 11.51 -20.95
C GLN A 41 5.11 12.47 -20.25
N GLY A 42 5.91 11.98 -19.30
CA GLY A 42 6.93 12.77 -18.60
C GLY A 42 6.46 13.45 -17.32
N PHE A 43 5.25 13.14 -16.82
CA PHE A 43 4.82 13.62 -15.52
C PHE A 43 5.65 12.98 -14.39
N ASN A 44 5.86 13.72 -13.30
CA ASN A 44 6.62 13.23 -12.15
C ASN A 44 5.95 11.97 -11.53
N PRO A 45 6.60 10.80 -11.56
CA PRO A 45 6.02 9.55 -11.07
C PRO A 45 5.60 9.60 -9.60
N MET A 46 6.30 10.39 -8.78
CA MET A 46 6.01 10.54 -7.35
C MET A 46 4.64 11.19 -7.13
N ILE A 47 4.35 12.29 -7.84
CA ILE A 47 3.10 13.03 -7.69
C ILE A 47 1.93 12.24 -8.27
N VAL A 48 2.13 11.67 -9.47
CA VAL A 48 1.09 10.88 -10.16
C VAL A 48 0.72 9.66 -9.33
N SER A 49 1.70 8.94 -8.78
CA SER A 49 1.43 7.74 -7.97
C SER A 49 0.69 8.09 -6.68
N ILE A 50 1.04 9.17 -5.96
CA ILE A 50 0.28 9.62 -4.78
C ILE A 50 -1.17 9.90 -5.15
N ALA A 51 -1.40 10.67 -6.23
CA ALA A 51 -2.74 11.03 -6.67
C ALA A 51 -3.57 9.78 -7.04
N VAL A 52 -2.96 8.84 -7.77
CA VAL A 52 -3.60 7.57 -8.14
C VAL A 52 -3.89 6.70 -6.93
N CYS A 53 -2.95 6.56 -5.99
CA CYS A 53 -3.17 5.81 -4.74
C CYS A 53 -4.35 6.35 -3.95
N ILE A 54 -4.41 7.68 -3.74
CA ILE A 54 -5.51 8.33 -3.03
C ILE A 54 -6.84 8.11 -3.78
N PHE A 55 -6.85 8.30 -5.09
CA PHE A 55 -8.03 8.09 -5.93
C PHE A 55 -8.54 6.64 -5.84
N VAL A 56 -7.67 5.66 -6.01
CA VAL A 56 -7.99 4.23 -5.94
C VAL A 56 -8.51 3.87 -4.54
N THR A 57 -7.87 4.36 -3.48
CA THR A 57 -8.34 4.15 -2.10
C THR A 57 -9.76 4.68 -1.90
N ILE A 58 -10.04 5.91 -2.34
CA ILE A 58 -11.37 6.51 -2.23
C ILE A 58 -12.40 5.66 -2.98
N VAL A 59 -12.14 5.35 -4.24
CA VAL A 59 -13.09 4.61 -5.09
C VAL A 59 -13.33 3.20 -4.54
N ASN A 60 -12.26 2.48 -4.18
CA ASN A 60 -12.36 1.10 -3.69
C ASN A 60 -13.15 1.02 -2.38
N LEU A 61 -12.79 1.86 -1.40
CA LEU A 61 -13.43 1.84 -0.10
C LEU A 61 -14.90 2.29 -0.17
N LEU A 62 -15.22 3.25 -1.05
CA LEU A 62 -16.61 3.66 -1.28
C LEU A 62 -17.47 2.55 -1.91
N ILE A 63 -16.93 1.79 -2.86
CA ILE A 63 -17.67 0.69 -3.52
C ILE A 63 -17.91 -0.46 -2.53
N ILE A 64 -16.87 -0.84 -1.78
CA ILE A 64 -16.91 -1.99 -0.86
C ILE A 64 -17.79 -1.66 0.35
N SER A 65 -17.46 -0.59 1.08
CA SER A 65 -18.01 -0.30 2.40
C SER A 65 -19.12 0.76 2.41
N GLY A 66 -19.33 1.48 1.30
CA GLY A 66 -20.31 2.57 1.20
C GLY A 66 -19.83 3.87 1.86
N LYS A 67 -20.71 4.89 1.87
CA LYS A 67 -20.43 6.22 2.46
C LYS A 67 -20.73 6.25 3.95
N ASN A 68 -19.78 5.80 4.78
CA ASN A 68 -19.91 5.77 6.23
C ASN A 68 -18.66 6.35 6.92
N GLU A 69 -18.74 6.65 8.22
CA GLU A 69 -17.60 7.15 9.00
C GLU A 69 -16.42 6.18 9.00
N LYS A 70 -16.67 4.87 9.04
CA LYS A 70 -15.61 3.85 8.95
C LYS A 70 -14.84 3.94 7.63
N THR A 71 -15.54 4.22 6.53
CA THR A 71 -14.94 4.36 5.20
C THR A 71 -14.08 5.62 5.16
N LEU A 72 -14.58 6.73 5.71
CA LEU A 72 -13.81 7.98 5.78
C LEU A 72 -12.55 7.81 6.64
N ALA A 73 -12.68 7.17 7.80
CA ALA A 73 -11.55 6.88 8.67
C ALA A 73 -10.50 6.00 7.98
N ALA A 74 -10.96 4.95 7.29
CA ALA A 74 -10.08 4.06 6.54
C ALA A 74 -9.40 4.77 5.36
N ILE A 75 -10.08 5.69 4.66
CA ILE A 75 -9.47 6.49 3.58
C ILE A 75 -8.34 7.36 4.13
N ILE A 76 -8.58 8.07 5.25
CA ILE A 76 -7.55 8.97 5.82
C ILE A 76 -6.40 8.16 6.43
N GLY A 77 -6.72 7.06 7.11
CA GLY A 77 -5.74 6.10 7.62
C GLY A 77 -4.84 5.55 6.53
N THR A 78 -5.44 5.10 5.44
CA THR A 78 -4.72 4.55 4.29
C THR A 78 -3.85 5.61 3.62
N SER A 79 -4.42 6.79 3.37
CA SER A 79 -3.69 7.90 2.76
C SER A 79 -2.50 8.32 3.62
N GLY A 80 -2.69 8.42 4.94
CA GLY A 80 -1.61 8.72 5.89
C GLY A 80 -0.52 7.65 5.88
N GLY A 81 -0.88 6.37 5.93
CA GLY A 81 0.09 5.26 5.88
C GLY A 81 0.89 5.23 4.58
N VAL A 82 0.22 5.41 3.44
CA VAL A 82 0.86 5.44 2.11
C VAL A 82 1.79 6.65 1.97
N LEU A 83 1.38 7.83 2.46
CA LEU A 83 2.23 9.02 2.45
C LEU A 83 3.47 8.84 3.32
N ILE A 84 3.35 8.15 4.47
CA ILE A 84 4.50 7.84 5.33
C ILE A 84 5.43 6.82 4.66
N ALA A 85 4.90 5.76 4.03
CA ALA A 85 5.71 4.85 3.22
C ALA A 85 6.47 5.61 2.12
N GLY A 86 5.79 6.52 1.44
CA GLY A 86 6.39 7.41 0.45
C GLY A 86 7.48 8.30 1.05
N ALA A 87 7.22 8.94 2.18
CA ALA A 87 8.21 9.80 2.84
C ALA A 87 9.50 9.04 3.21
N ILE A 88 9.35 7.81 3.71
CA ILE A 88 10.48 6.93 4.01
C ILE A 88 11.22 6.55 2.73
N ALA A 89 10.50 6.14 1.69
CA ALA A 89 11.07 5.83 0.39
C ALA A 89 11.88 7.01 -0.17
N PHE A 90 11.32 8.21 -0.13
CA PHE A 90 11.97 9.42 -0.61
C PHE A 90 13.24 9.74 0.17
N PHE A 91 13.17 9.68 1.51
CA PHE A 91 14.32 9.98 2.37
C PHE A 91 15.44 8.94 2.18
N SER A 92 15.11 7.65 2.23
CA SER A 92 16.07 6.57 2.02
C SER A 92 16.70 6.64 0.62
N ASN A 93 15.89 6.91 -0.41
CA ASN A 93 16.39 7.05 -1.76
C ASN A 93 17.32 8.26 -1.93
N SER A 94 17.07 9.37 -1.24
CA SER A 94 17.98 10.53 -1.26
C SER A 94 19.34 10.23 -0.65
N MET A 95 19.42 9.27 0.28
CA MET A 95 20.69 8.87 0.91
C MET A 95 21.42 7.81 0.09
N MET A 96 20.68 6.92 -0.59
CA MET A 96 21.21 5.73 -1.25
C MET A 96 21.30 5.85 -2.78
N MET A 97 20.68 6.88 -3.38
CA MET A 97 20.62 7.13 -4.83
C MET A 97 20.21 5.90 -5.65
N LEU A 98 19.14 5.23 -5.21
CA LEU A 98 18.69 3.98 -5.82
C LEU A 98 17.85 4.22 -7.07
N ASN A 99 18.05 3.38 -8.09
CA ASN A 99 17.19 3.29 -9.26
C ASN A 99 16.36 2.00 -9.23
N GLY A 100 16.89 0.95 -8.60
CA GLY A 100 16.21 -0.33 -8.42
C GLY A 100 16.00 -1.13 -9.70
N LEU A 101 16.85 -0.90 -10.71
CA LEU A 101 16.84 -1.57 -12.00
C LEU A 101 18.27 -1.98 -12.37
N THR A 102 18.42 -3.09 -13.11
CA THR A 102 19.71 -3.44 -13.72
C THR A 102 20.07 -2.43 -14.82
N ASP A 103 21.36 -2.30 -15.14
CA ASP A 103 21.81 -1.45 -16.26
C ASP A 103 21.12 -1.81 -17.58
N ASP A 104 20.92 -3.11 -17.85
CA ASP A 104 20.20 -3.60 -19.03
C ASP A 104 18.72 -3.17 -19.03
N GLN A 105 18.07 -3.20 -17.87
CA GLN A 105 16.69 -2.74 -17.71
C GLN A 105 16.58 -1.23 -17.92
N LEU A 106 17.51 -0.45 -17.35
CA LEU A 106 17.58 0.99 -17.56
C LEU A 106 17.75 1.34 -19.05
N GLN A 107 18.71 0.70 -19.72
CA GLN A 107 18.95 0.87 -21.15
C GLN A 107 17.70 0.52 -21.96
N SER A 108 17.08 -0.65 -21.74
CA SER A 108 15.90 -1.07 -22.48
C SER A 108 14.70 -0.10 -22.32
N ILE A 109 14.49 0.45 -21.13
CA ILE A 109 13.45 1.45 -20.88
C ILE A 109 13.77 2.76 -21.61
N ILE A 110 15.01 3.23 -21.55
CA ILE A 110 15.42 4.47 -22.25
C ILE A 110 15.24 4.33 -23.77
N TYR A 111 15.69 3.20 -24.35
CA TYR A 111 15.53 2.95 -25.78
C TYR A 111 14.07 2.84 -26.20
N THR A 112 13.25 2.11 -25.43
CA THR A 112 11.84 1.86 -25.80
C THR A 112 10.94 3.07 -25.56
N SER A 113 11.20 3.83 -24.49
CA SER A 113 10.41 5.01 -24.15
C SER A 113 10.75 6.23 -25.00
N GLN A 114 11.85 6.20 -25.76
CA GLN A 114 12.39 7.33 -26.54
C GLN A 114 12.57 8.62 -25.71
N ASN A 115 12.63 8.49 -24.38
CA ASN A 115 12.70 9.60 -23.42
C ASN A 115 13.90 9.38 -22.49
N ALA A 116 14.94 10.18 -22.70
CA ALA A 116 16.20 10.09 -21.94
C ALA A 116 16.09 10.56 -20.47
N ASN A 117 14.98 11.20 -20.09
CA ASN A 117 14.78 11.81 -18.76
C ASN A 117 13.74 11.05 -17.91
N PHE A 118 13.79 9.71 -17.91
CA PHE A 118 12.91 8.92 -17.05
C PHE A 118 13.38 8.99 -15.58
N ASN A 119 12.47 9.34 -14.66
CA ASN A 119 12.79 9.39 -13.24
C ASN A 119 12.63 8.01 -12.60
N PHE A 120 13.71 7.21 -12.62
CA PHE A 120 13.73 5.85 -12.09
C PHE A 120 13.54 5.77 -10.58
N SER A 121 14.15 6.68 -9.82
CA SER A 121 13.88 6.81 -8.38
C SER A 121 12.39 7.09 -8.08
N GLY A 122 11.74 7.89 -8.92
CA GLY A 122 10.30 8.16 -8.84
C GLY A 122 9.46 6.92 -9.17
N LEU A 123 9.94 6.06 -10.07
CA LEU A 123 9.29 4.79 -10.39
C LEU A 123 9.43 3.78 -9.25
N LEU A 124 10.62 3.72 -8.62
CA LEU A 124 10.84 2.95 -7.39
C LEU A 124 9.87 3.42 -6.30
N PHE A 125 9.79 4.72 -6.05
CA PHE A 125 8.82 5.33 -5.13
C PHE A 125 7.38 4.91 -5.45
N ALA A 126 6.97 5.01 -6.72
CA ALA A 126 5.62 4.64 -7.15
C ALA A 126 5.34 3.16 -6.88
N GLY A 127 6.33 2.28 -7.13
CA GLY A 127 6.23 0.86 -6.83
C GLY A 127 6.05 0.57 -5.33
N ILE A 128 6.78 1.29 -4.46
CA ILE A 128 6.69 1.14 -3.00
C ILE A 128 5.28 1.48 -2.51
N ILE A 129 4.76 2.65 -2.89
CA ILE A 129 3.45 3.08 -2.41
C ILE A 129 2.31 2.25 -2.98
N MET A 130 2.42 1.82 -4.26
CA MET A 130 1.41 0.98 -4.91
C MET A 130 1.39 -0.43 -4.32
N GLY A 131 2.55 -1.02 -4.02
CA GLY A 131 2.62 -2.33 -3.39
C GLY A 131 2.16 -2.30 -1.93
N ALA A 132 2.41 -1.21 -1.20
CA ALA A 132 1.91 -1.04 0.16
C ALA A 132 0.40 -0.75 0.24
N LEU A 133 -0.16 -0.08 -0.77
CA LEU A 133 -1.56 0.39 -0.80
C LEU A 133 -2.57 -0.66 -0.35
N GLY A 134 -2.52 -1.86 -0.91
CA GLY A 134 -3.49 -2.92 -0.62
C GLY A 134 -3.46 -3.36 0.84
N ALA A 135 -2.27 -3.67 1.36
CA ALA A 135 -2.10 -4.08 2.75
C ALA A 135 -2.52 -2.98 3.73
N VAL A 136 -2.16 -1.73 3.44
CA VAL A 136 -2.53 -0.57 4.25
C VAL A 136 -4.05 -0.34 4.23
N MET A 137 -4.70 -0.49 3.08
CA MET A 137 -6.14 -0.36 2.90
C MET A 137 -6.91 -1.38 3.75
N ASP A 138 -6.48 -2.64 3.71
CA ASP A 138 -7.13 -3.74 4.44
C ASP A 138 -6.98 -3.57 5.96
N VAL A 139 -5.80 -3.18 6.43
CA VAL A 139 -5.55 -2.89 7.85
C VAL A 139 -6.41 -1.72 8.33
N SER A 140 -6.44 -0.63 7.56
CA SER A 140 -7.21 0.57 7.92
C SER A 140 -8.71 0.26 7.98
N MET A 141 -9.24 -0.48 7.00
CA MET A 141 -10.64 -0.87 6.99
C MET A 141 -10.99 -1.82 8.15
N SER A 142 -10.12 -2.78 8.46
CA SER A 142 -10.31 -3.73 9.56
C SER A 142 -10.38 -3.01 10.90
N ILE A 143 -9.44 -2.11 11.19
CA ILE A 143 -9.43 -1.32 12.43
C ILE A 143 -10.67 -0.43 12.52
N ALA A 144 -11.00 0.29 11.45
CA ALA A 144 -12.15 1.19 11.44
C ALA A 144 -13.46 0.43 11.67
N SER A 145 -13.60 -0.77 11.06
CA SER A 145 -14.78 -1.63 11.25
C SER A 145 -14.86 -2.17 12.67
N SER A 146 -13.77 -2.67 13.25
CA SER A 146 -13.76 -3.21 14.60
C SER A 146 -14.11 -2.16 15.65
N ILE A 147 -13.56 -0.95 15.55
CA ILE A 147 -13.89 0.14 16.49
C ILE A 147 -15.38 0.51 16.39
N MET A 148 -15.96 0.53 15.19
CA MET A 148 -17.37 0.83 14.98
C MET A 148 -18.28 -0.26 15.56
N GLU A 149 -17.95 -1.54 15.36
CA GLU A 149 -18.69 -2.67 15.92
C GLU A 149 -18.63 -2.68 17.46
N ILE A 150 -17.46 -2.43 18.05
CA ILE A 150 -17.31 -2.29 19.50
C ILE A 150 -18.14 -1.12 20.02
N LYS A 151 -18.23 -0.02 19.26
CA LYS A 151 -19.03 1.14 19.63
C LYS A 151 -20.54 0.84 19.63
N GLU A 152 -21.01 0.07 18.65
CA GLU A 152 -22.41 -0.36 18.57
C GLU A 152 -22.78 -1.23 19.78
N VAL A 153 -21.88 -2.11 20.22
CA VAL A 153 -22.09 -2.96 21.41
C VAL A 153 -21.95 -2.18 22.72
N LYS A 154 -21.02 -1.23 22.82
CA LYS A 154 -20.78 -0.42 24.03
C LYS A 154 -20.79 1.10 23.74
N PRO A 155 -21.97 1.73 23.69
CA PRO A 155 -22.14 3.12 23.27
C PRO A 155 -21.52 4.18 24.19
N ASP A 156 -21.17 3.81 25.42
CA ASP A 156 -20.67 4.72 26.45
C ASP A 156 -19.15 4.86 26.50
N MET A 157 -18.43 4.14 25.63
CA MET A 157 -16.98 4.23 25.58
C MET A 157 -16.48 5.65 25.30
N THR A 158 -15.43 6.01 26.04
CA THR A 158 -14.65 7.23 25.86
C THR A 158 -13.78 7.15 24.61
N MET A 159 -13.31 8.30 24.10
CA MET A 159 -12.42 8.32 22.93
C MET A 159 -11.13 7.53 23.19
N LYS A 160 -10.55 7.64 24.40
CA LYS A 160 -9.33 6.90 24.77
C LYS A 160 -9.53 5.40 24.76
N GLU A 161 -10.67 4.91 25.22
CA GLU A 161 -10.98 3.47 25.19
C GLU A 161 -11.18 2.96 23.76
N LEU A 162 -11.82 3.74 22.88
CA LEU A 162 -11.95 3.40 21.45
C LEU A 162 -10.59 3.34 20.76
N VAL A 163 -9.73 4.35 20.98
CA VAL A 163 -8.36 4.34 20.44
C VAL A 163 -7.57 3.15 20.97
N LYS A 164 -7.63 2.87 22.29
CA LYS A 164 -6.92 1.72 22.88
C LYS A 164 -7.39 0.40 22.28
N SER A 165 -8.70 0.25 22.06
CA SER A 165 -9.25 -0.95 21.45
C SER A 165 -8.82 -1.09 19.99
N GLY A 166 -8.89 -0.02 19.20
CA GLY A 166 -8.38 0.02 17.83
C GLY A 166 -6.89 -0.31 17.73
N MET A 167 -6.08 0.21 18.66
CA MET A 167 -4.66 -0.09 18.75
C MET A 167 -4.39 -1.55 19.10
N ASN A 168 -5.20 -2.17 19.95
CA ASN A 168 -5.05 -3.59 20.27
C ASN A 168 -5.33 -4.47 19.03
N VAL A 169 -6.45 -4.23 18.34
CA VAL A 169 -6.77 -4.93 17.08
C VAL A 169 -5.69 -4.69 16.04
N GLY A 170 -5.23 -3.44 15.93
CA GLY A 170 -4.16 -3.07 15.00
C GLY A 170 -2.84 -3.78 15.28
N LYS A 171 -2.45 -3.98 16.55
CA LYS A 171 -1.24 -4.73 16.90
C LYS A 171 -1.32 -6.19 16.46
N ASP A 172 -2.49 -6.81 16.60
CA ASP A 172 -2.69 -8.22 16.24
C ASP A 172 -2.61 -8.42 14.71
N ILE A 173 -3.18 -7.50 13.94
CA ILE A 173 -3.22 -7.59 12.47
C ILE A 173 -1.92 -7.07 11.82
N MET A 174 -1.26 -6.08 12.42
CA MET A 174 -0.07 -5.46 11.85
C MET A 174 1.06 -6.46 11.63
N GLY A 175 1.29 -7.38 12.58
CA GLY A 175 2.35 -8.38 12.48
C GLY A 175 2.14 -9.34 11.31
N THR A 176 0.91 -9.84 11.15
CA THR A 176 0.58 -10.77 10.07
C THR A 176 0.61 -10.06 8.71
N MET A 177 0.09 -8.85 8.61
CA MET A 177 0.07 -8.09 7.36
C MET A 177 1.45 -7.60 6.93
N ALA A 178 2.32 -7.19 7.87
CA ALA A 178 3.71 -6.86 7.57
C ALA A 178 4.46 -8.07 7.02
N ASN A 179 4.29 -9.25 7.63
CA ASN A 179 4.89 -10.48 7.12
C ASN A 179 4.39 -10.83 5.71
N THR A 180 3.07 -10.72 5.46
CA THR A 180 2.51 -10.92 4.13
C THR A 180 3.09 -9.95 3.10
N LEU A 181 3.25 -8.68 3.46
CA LEU A 181 3.80 -7.66 2.57
C LEU A 181 5.28 -7.93 2.26
N ILE A 182 6.09 -8.25 3.26
CA ILE A 182 7.51 -8.60 3.08
C ILE A 182 7.64 -9.83 2.18
N LEU A 183 6.87 -10.90 2.45
CA LEU A 183 6.89 -12.11 1.64
C LEU A 183 6.42 -11.87 0.20
N ALA A 184 5.47 -10.96 -0.03
CA ALA A 184 5.03 -10.59 -1.37
C ALA A 184 6.15 -9.92 -2.17
N TYR A 185 6.91 -9.00 -1.57
CA TYR A 185 8.08 -8.40 -2.22
C TYR A 185 9.21 -9.41 -2.43
N VAL A 186 9.55 -10.20 -1.41
CA VAL A 186 10.58 -11.25 -1.50
C VAL A 186 10.23 -12.26 -2.59
N GLY A 187 8.97 -12.70 -2.66
CA GLY A 187 8.49 -13.62 -3.69
C GLY A 187 8.60 -13.02 -5.10
N GLY A 188 8.28 -11.73 -5.25
CA GLY A 188 8.46 -11.01 -6.52
C GLY A 188 9.94 -10.89 -6.93
N ALA A 189 10.84 -10.77 -5.97
CA ALA A 189 12.28 -10.65 -6.19
C ALA A 189 13.04 -11.99 -6.22
N MET A 190 12.34 -13.13 -6.17
CA MET A 190 12.97 -14.46 -6.01
C MET A 190 13.99 -14.78 -7.12
N TYR A 191 13.68 -14.47 -8.37
CA TYR A 191 14.60 -14.70 -9.50
C TYR A 191 15.87 -13.84 -9.40
N ILE A 192 15.74 -12.60 -8.95
CA ILE A 192 16.87 -11.68 -8.74
C ILE A 192 17.76 -12.20 -7.62
N MET A 193 17.17 -12.67 -6.51
CA MET A 193 17.93 -13.26 -5.41
C MET A 193 18.72 -14.49 -5.85
N ILE A 194 18.10 -15.41 -6.61
CA ILE A 194 18.79 -16.60 -7.14
C ILE A 194 19.92 -16.19 -8.08
N MET A 195 19.66 -15.26 -9.00
CA MET A 195 20.67 -14.77 -9.94
C MET A 195 21.89 -14.27 -9.17
N ILE A 196 21.70 -13.40 -8.18
CA ILE A 196 22.81 -12.83 -7.40
C ILE A 196 23.51 -13.91 -6.58
N SER A 197 22.78 -14.78 -5.88
CA SER A 197 23.39 -15.89 -5.12
C SER A 197 24.19 -16.85 -6.01
N SER A 198 23.82 -17.01 -7.28
CA SER A 198 24.55 -17.86 -8.23
C SER A 198 25.85 -17.24 -8.74
N TYR A 199 25.91 -15.92 -8.92
CA TYR A 199 27.12 -15.19 -9.30
C TYR A 199 28.08 -14.98 -8.12
N SER A 200 27.55 -14.97 -6.90
CA SER A 200 28.24 -14.63 -5.66
C SER A 200 28.28 -15.82 -4.72
N TYR A 201 29.15 -16.79 -4.99
CA TYR A 201 29.30 -18.00 -4.16
C TYR A 201 29.88 -17.72 -2.75
N SER A 202 30.29 -16.49 -2.43
CA SER A 202 31.05 -16.16 -1.22
C SER A 202 30.91 -14.72 -0.71
N THR A 203 29.82 -14.01 -1.03
CA THR A 203 29.71 -12.59 -0.67
C THR A 203 28.89 -12.42 0.60
N SER A 204 29.42 -11.68 1.57
CA SER A 204 28.71 -11.34 2.81
C SER A 204 27.41 -10.60 2.50
N ILE A 205 26.40 -10.75 3.37
CA ILE A 205 25.09 -10.06 3.27
C ILE A 205 25.24 -8.55 3.05
N SER A 206 26.28 -7.92 3.64
CA SER A 206 26.59 -6.51 3.43
C SER A 206 26.83 -6.16 1.96
N THR A 207 27.64 -6.95 1.25
CA THR A 207 27.98 -6.68 -0.15
C THR A 207 26.81 -6.98 -1.10
N ALA A 208 25.92 -7.89 -0.72
CA ALA A 208 24.67 -8.09 -1.43
C ALA A 208 23.73 -6.88 -1.27
N LEU A 209 23.67 -6.29 -0.07
CA LEU A 209 22.90 -5.07 0.21
C LEU A 209 23.47 -3.82 -0.47
N ASP A 210 24.76 -3.80 -0.81
CA ASP A 210 25.37 -2.71 -1.59
C ASP A 210 24.90 -2.69 -3.05
N GLN A 211 24.30 -3.78 -3.55
CA GLN A 211 23.73 -3.82 -4.90
C GLN A 211 22.41 -3.04 -4.95
N ASP A 212 22.32 -2.04 -5.84
CA ASP A 212 21.14 -1.15 -6.01
C ASP A 212 19.83 -1.95 -6.08
N ILE A 213 19.82 -3.04 -6.85
CA ILE A 213 18.63 -3.86 -7.05
C ILE A 213 18.17 -4.51 -5.75
N ILE A 214 19.07 -5.12 -4.97
CA ILE A 214 18.71 -5.75 -3.69
C ILE A 214 18.31 -4.68 -2.68
N ALA A 215 19.08 -3.60 -2.59
CA ALA A 215 18.78 -2.46 -1.72
C ALA A 215 17.37 -1.92 -1.99
N SER A 216 16.98 -1.82 -3.26
CA SER A 216 15.66 -1.33 -3.67
C SER A 216 14.52 -2.28 -3.25
N GLU A 217 14.71 -3.60 -3.34
CA GLU A 217 13.71 -4.59 -2.90
C GLU A 217 13.56 -4.63 -1.38
N VAL A 218 14.68 -4.54 -0.66
CA VAL A 218 14.67 -4.42 0.80
C VAL A 218 14.00 -3.11 1.22
N LEU A 219 14.30 -2.00 0.54
CA LEU A 219 13.64 -0.72 0.78
C LEU A 219 12.13 -0.80 0.53
N LYS A 220 11.67 -1.47 -0.52
CA LYS A 220 10.24 -1.70 -0.77
C LYS A 220 9.55 -2.42 0.37
N ALA A 221 10.15 -3.54 0.82
CA ALA A 221 9.61 -4.32 1.92
C ALA A 221 9.56 -3.52 3.24
N LEU A 222 10.63 -2.79 3.56
CA LEU A 222 10.74 -2.01 4.79
C LEU A 222 9.86 -0.77 4.78
N ALA A 223 9.96 0.07 3.75
CA ALA A 223 9.18 1.32 3.67
C ALA A 223 7.68 1.03 3.62
N GLY A 224 7.25 0.01 2.87
CA GLY A 224 5.86 -0.42 2.85
C GLY A 224 5.37 -0.90 4.22
N SER A 225 6.17 -1.71 4.92
CA SER A 225 5.84 -2.21 6.25
C SER A 225 5.77 -1.08 7.28
N ILE A 226 6.69 -0.12 7.25
CA ILE A 226 6.67 1.02 8.17
C ILE A 226 5.44 1.90 7.92
N GLY A 227 5.08 2.17 6.65
CA GLY A 227 3.84 2.87 6.33
C GLY A 227 2.59 2.18 6.87
N LEU A 228 2.56 0.84 6.80
CA LEU A 228 1.51 0.03 7.41
C LEU A 228 1.48 0.16 8.94
N ILE A 229 2.64 0.13 9.59
CA ILE A 229 2.76 0.30 11.05
C ILE A 229 2.17 1.65 11.49
N PHE A 230 2.44 2.73 10.76
CA PHE A 230 1.91 4.05 11.06
C PHE A 230 0.44 4.24 10.67
N ALA A 231 -0.08 3.50 9.69
CA ALA A 231 -1.49 3.54 9.32
C ALA A 231 -2.41 3.12 10.49
N VAL A 232 -1.94 2.19 11.33
CA VAL A 232 -2.69 1.69 12.50
C VAL A 232 -3.07 2.79 13.49
N PRO A 233 -2.12 3.54 14.10
CA PRO A 233 -2.46 4.61 15.03
C PRO A 233 -3.25 5.73 14.37
N ILE A 234 -2.94 6.08 13.11
CA ILE A 234 -3.69 7.12 12.38
C ILE A 234 -5.15 6.71 12.26
N THR A 235 -5.42 5.49 11.80
CA THR A 235 -6.79 5.00 11.62
C THR A 235 -7.53 4.90 12.95
N ALA A 236 -6.88 4.39 14.00
CA ALA A 236 -7.51 4.24 15.32
C ALA A 236 -7.94 5.60 15.91
N VAL A 237 -7.06 6.60 15.84
CA VAL A 237 -7.35 7.96 16.34
C VAL A 237 -8.46 8.63 15.54
N ILE A 238 -8.40 8.55 14.21
CA ILE A 238 -9.39 9.20 13.33
C ILE A 238 -10.76 8.54 13.47
N THR A 239 -10.82 7.21 13.54
CA THR A 239 -12.09 6.51 13.73
C THR A 239 -12.75 6.91 15.05
N ALA A 240 -11.98 6.91 16.15
CA ALA A 240 -12.50 7.32 17.46
C ALA A 240 -12.96 8.79 17.48
N PHE A 241 -12.26 9.67 16.76
CA PHE A 241 -12.62 11.07 16.62
C PHE A 241 -13.92 11.27 15.83
N LEU A 242 -14.05 10.64 14.66
CA LEU A 242 -15.24 10.75 13.81
C LEU A 242 -16.51 10.25 14.52
N ILE A 243 -16.42 9.11 15.21
CA ILE A 243 -17.52 8.55 16.00
C ILE A 243 -18.00 9.52 17.08
N LYS A 244 -17.07 10.19 17.76
CA LYS A 244 -17.43 11.16 18.82
C LYS A 244 -17.99 12.46 18.25
N LEU A 245 -17.49 12.91 17.10
CA LEU A 245 -17.98 14.10 16.41
C LEU A 245 -19.44 13.94 16.00
N ASN A 246 -19.82 12.79 15.44
CA ASN A 246 -21.18 12.56 14.96
C ASN A 246 -22.20 12.36 16.10
N LYS A 247 -21.81 11.75 17.24
CA LYS A 247 -22.66 11.69 18.44
C LYS A 247 -23.00 13.09 19.00
N GLY A 248 -22.19 14.10 18.69
CA GLY A 248 -22.46 15.50 19.04
C GLY A 248 -23.44 16.22 18.09
N LYS A 249 -23.74 15.65 16.92
CA LYS A 249 -24.71 16.19 15.95
C LYS A 249 -26.11 15.60 16.08
N GLU A 250 -26.24 14.44 16.71
CA GLU A 250 -27.54 13.77 16.98
C GLU A 250 -28.15 14.15 18.34
N LYS A 251 -27.52 15.05 19.10
CA LYS A 251 -28.05 15.65 20.33
C LYS A 251 -28.46 17.09 20.10
#